data_AF-A0A9E0HG33-F1
#
_entry.id   AF-A0A9E0HG33-F1
#
_cell.length_a   1.000
_cell.length_b   1.000
_cell.length_c   1.000
_cell.angle_alpha   90.00
_cell.angle_beta   90.00
_cell.angle_gamma   90.00
#
_symmetry.space_group_name_H-M   'P 1'
#
loop_
_entity.id
_entity.type
_entity.pdbx_description
1 polymer ?
#
loop_
_entity_poly.entity_id
_entity_poly.type
_entity_poly.pdbx_seq_one_letter_code
_entity_poly.pdbx_strand_id
1 'polypeptide(L)'
;MSMFASVVAMLLFVVLWGGVIAYVLARWRQNRAPVEDPQFGLKFALHLFRVLGFHALLLGAFLLVYAVLLKGNSDERSPVWRSAFGLLVPGGILFGTHTLLLSSVTNQAAFPLIGRMFAGLSLIMSGLVGSIAMIVACQMLFAKGSSGDAGRAVWSAVLVYLSAWGVQGVMFVSRHAPPDGAAPPQAGGMVAGPPVAPAPAVPEPMRQPLS
;
A
#
# COMPACT_ATOMS: atom_id res chain seq x y z
N MET A 1 0.45 21.77 -19.61
CA MET A 1 0.42 21.71 -18.13
C MET A 1 -0.90 21.18 -17.55
N SER A 2 -2.06 21.30 -18.23
CA SER A 2 -3.36 20.85 -17.66
C SER A 2 -3.44 19.35 -17.36
N MET A 3 -2.93 18.46 -18.22
CA MET A 3 -3.07 17.01 -18.01
C MET A 3 -2.29 16.49 -16.80
N PHE A 4 -1.06 16.99 -16.56
CA PHE A 4 -0.26 16.57 -15.41
C PHE A 4 -0.94 16.96 -14.10
N ALA A 5 -1.45 18.18 -14.01
CA ALA A 5 -2.21 18.63 -12.85
C ALA A 5 -3.46 17.77 -12.62
N SER A 6 -4.19 17.40 -13.68
CA SER A 6 -5.34 16.50 -13.58
C SER A 6 -4.97 15.11 -13.08
N VAL A 7 -3.86 14.53 -13.56
CA VAL A 7 -3.38 13.22 -13.08
C VAL A 7 -2.98 13.29 -11.61
N VAL A 8 -2.24 14.33 -11.21
CA VAL A 8 -1.86 14.52 -9.79
C VAL A 8 -3.10 14.70 -8.92
N ALA A 9 -4.07 15.53 -9.34
CA ALA A 9 -5.31 15.74 -8.62
C ALA A 9 -6.12 14.44 -8.49
N MET A 10 -6.21 13.64 -9.56
CA MET A 10 -6.86 12.33 -9.53
C MET A 10 -6.15 11.37 -8.56
N LEU A 11 -4.82 11.34 -8.55
CA LEU A 11 -4.06 10.50 -7.62
C LEU A 11 -4.26 10.93 -6.17
N LEU A 12 -4.21 12.24 -5.88
CA LEU A 12 -4.50 12.77 -4.55
C LEU A 12 -5.93 12.43 -4.12
N PHE A 13 -6.89 12.54 -5.03
CA PHE A 13 -8.28 12.17 -4.79
C PHE A 13 -8.40 10.68 -4.43
N VAL A 14 -7.80 9.79 -5.22
CA VAL A 14 -7.86 8.34 -4.96
C VAL A 14 -7.14 7.98 -3.66
N VAL A 15 -6.03 8.62 -3.34
CA VAL A 15 -5.31 8.40 -2.07
C VAL A 15 -6.15 8.84 -0.88
N LEU A 16 -6.72 10.04 -0.94
CA LEU A 16 -7.51 10.61 0.15
C LEU A 16 -8.79 9.80 0.37
N TRP A 17 -9.60 9.65 -0.68
CA TRP A 17 -10.88 8.94 -0.61
C TRP A 17 -10.71 7.44 -0.48
N GLY A 18 -9.73 6.85 -1.17
CA GLY A 18 -9.38 5.44 -1.00
C GLY A 18 -8.96 5.13 0.43
N GLY A 19 -8.20 6.03 1.08
CA GLY A 19 -7.89 5.94 2.51
C GLY A 19 -9.16 5.95 3.38
N VAL A 20 -10.04 6.92 3.19
CA VAL A 20 -11.31 7.02 3.96
C VAL A 20 -12.18 5.78 3.76
N ILE A 21 -12.38 5.35 2.52
CA ILE A 21 -13.18 4.16 2.19
C ILE A 21 -12.54 2.90 2.82
N ALA A 22 -11.23 2.74 2.68
CA ALA A 22 -10.51 1.63 3.30
C ALA A 22 -10.64 1.63 4.83
N TYR A 23 -10.62 2.79 5.48
CA TYR A 23 -10.84 2.91 6.92
C TYR A 23 -12.23 2.42 7.32
N VAL A 24 -13.27 2.92 6.65
CA VAL A 24 -14.66 2.56 6.93
C VAL A 24 -14.88 1.06 6.74
N LEU A 25 -14.40 0.49 5.63
CA LEU A 25 -14.52 -0.94 5.35
C LEU A 25 -13.77 -1.79 6.38
N ALA A 26 -12.55 -1.40 6.73
CA ALA A 26 -11.75 -2.11 7.72
C ALA A 26 -12.39 -2.03 9.11
N ARG A 27 -12.93 -0.88 9.50
CA ARG A 27 -13.59 -0.69 10.80
C ARG A 27 -14.89 -1.48 10.88
N TRP A 28 -15.68 -1.44 9.80
CA TRP A 28 -16.90 -2.25 9.70
C TRP A 28 -16.60 -3.75 9.83
N ARG A 29 -15.53 -4.23 9.17
CA ARG A 29 -15.10 -5.63 9.27
C ARG A 29 -14.58 -5.98 10.67
N GLN A 30 -13.86 -5.07 11.33
CA GLN A 30 -13.36 -5.28 12.69
C GLN A 30 -14.51 -5.45 13.70
N ASN A 31 -15.56 -4.62 13.61
CA ASN A 31 -16.72 -4.70 14.50
C ASN A 31 -17.50 -6.03 14.38
N ARG A 32 -17.23 -6.83 13.35
CA ARG A 32 -17.82 -8.15 13.13
C ARG A 32 -16.86 -9.31 13.47
N ALA A 33 -15.63 -9.00 13.86
CA ALA A 33 -14.65 -10.01 14.23
C ALA A 33 -14.90 -10.50 15.67
N PRO A 34 -14.67 -11.79 15.98
CA PRO A 34 -14.84 -12.31 17.34
C PRO A 34 -13.81 -11.76 18.33
N VAL A 35 -12.67 -11.27 17.84
CA VAL A 35 -11.61 -10.64 18.63
C VAL A 35 -11.26 -9.31 18.00
N GLU A 36 -11.45 -8.22 18.73
CA GLU A 36 -11.11 -6.88 18.26
C GLU A 36 -9.60 -6.62 18.38
N ASP A 37 -9.01 -6.02 17.34
CA ASP A 37 -7.62 -5.55 17.40
C ASP A 37 -7.51 -4.20 18.15
N PRO A 38 -6.90 -4.16 19.36
CA PRO A 38 -6.80 -2.92 20.14
C PRO A 38 -5.92 -1.86 19.46
N GLN A 39 -5.03 -2.25 18.54
CA GLN A 39 -4.11 -1.35 17.85
C GLN A 39 -4.57 -0.99 16.43
N PHE A 40 -5.83 -1.25 16.09
CA PHE A 40 -6.36 -1.07 14.74
C PHE A 40 -6.12 0.35 14.18
N GLY A 41 -6.49 1.39 14.94
CA GLY A 41 -6.37 2.78 14.49
C GLY A 41 -4.91 3.18 14.22
N LEU A 42 -4.00 2.78 15.12
CA LEU A 42 -2.57 3.02 14.97
C LEU A 42 -2.02 2.32 13.73
N LYS A 43 -2.31 1.03 13.54
CA LYS A 43 -1.87 0.28 12.35
C LYS A 43 -2.38 0.90 11.06
N PHE A 44 -3.65 1.31 11.05
CA PHE A 44 -4.25 1.96 9.89
C PHE A 44 -3.48 3.23 9.51
N ALA A 45 -3.25 4.12 10.48
CA ALA A 45 -2.49 5.35 10.26
C ALA A 45 -1.06 5.06 9.78
N LEU A 46 -0.37 4.12 10.43
CA LEU A 46 1.00 3.76 10.04
C LEU A 46 1.08 3.17 8.63
N HIS A 47 0.12 2.33 8.24
CA HIS A 47 0.05 1.80 6.88
C HIS A 47 -0.28 2.88 5.85
N LEU A 48 -1.17 3.83 6.17
CA LEU A 48 -1.49 4.95 5.30
C LEU A 48 -0.24 5.79 5.01
N PHE A 49 0.48 6.22 6.05
CA PHE A 49 1.72 6.98 5.89
C PHE A 49 2.82 6.19 5.19
N ARG A 50 2.92 4.88 5.46
CA ARG A 50 3.84 4.01 4.72
C ARG A 50 3.53 4.00 3.22
N VAL A 51 2.26 3.85 2.83
CA VAL A 51 1.85 3.85 1.42
C VAL A 51 2.09 5.22 0.78
N LEU A 52 1.79 6.31 1.49
CA LEU A 52 2.12 7.67 1.04
C LEU A 52 3.63 7.83 0.78
N GLY A 53 4.47 7.39 1.72
CA GLY A 53 5.93 7.43 1.58
C GLY A 53 6.43 6.61 0.40
N PHE A 54 5.84 5.43 0.19
CA PHE A 54 6.16 4.59 -0.96
C PHE A 54 5.79 5.27 -2.30
N HIS A 55 4.62 5.90 -2.41
CA HIS A 55 4.25 6.60 -3.65
C HIS A 55 5.04 7.89 -3.85
N ALA A 56 5.45 8.58 -2.78
CA ALA A 56 6.39 9.69 -2.87
C ALA A 56 7.76 9.22 -3.39
N LEU A 57 8.25 8.05 -2.94
CA LEU A 57 9.45 7.41 -3.48
C LEU A 57 9.30 7.09 -4.97
N LEU A 58 8.19 6.47 -5.39
CA LEU A 58 7.95 6.17 -6.81
C LEU A 58 7.90 7.44 -7.66
N LEU A 59 7.23 8.50 -7.18
CA LEU A 59 7.18 9.77 -7.88
C LEU A 59 8.57 10.41 -7.99
N GLY A 60 9.36 10.39 -6.92
CA GLY A 60 10.74 10.86 -6.92
C GLY A 60 11.64 10.05 -7.84
N ALA A 61 11.50 8.71 -7.85
CA ALA A 61 12.23 7.82 -8.76
C ALA A 61 11.84 8.06 -10.23
N PHE A 62 10.55 8.29 -10.50
CA PHE A 62 10.08 8.69 -11.82
C PHE A 62 10.75 9.99 -12.28
N LEU A 63 10.74 11.04 -11.45
CA LEU A 63 11.38 12.32 -11.78
C LEU A 63 12.89 12.17 -11.97
N LEU A 64 13.53 11.30 -11.18
CA LEU A 64 14.95 10.99 -11.29
C LEU A 64 15.27 10.34 -12.65
N VAL A 65 14.55 9.28 -13.03
CA VAL A 65 14.73 8.62 -14.34
C VAL A 65 14.44 9.60 -15.47
N TYR A 66 13.37 10.39 -15.34
CA TYR A 66 13.04 11.43 -16.32
C TYR A 66 14.17 12.47 -16.47
N ALA A 67 14.74 12.96 -15.37
CA ALA A 67 15.85 13.92 -15.39
C ALA A 67 17.10 13.36 -16.06
N VAL A 68 17.37 12.06 -15.87
CA VAL A 68 18.49 11.36 -16.53
C VAL A 68 18.26 11.27 -18.05
N LEU A 69 17.03 11.01 -18.48
CA LEU A 69 16.68 10.88 -19.90
C LEU A 69 16.49 12.23 -20.60
N LEU A 70 16.23 13.31 -19.86
CA LEU A 70 16.00 14.65 -20.42
C LEU A 70 17.25 15.14 -21.18
N LYS A 71 17.12 15.48 -22.45
CA LYS A 71 18.18 16.14 -23.24
C LYS A 71 18.05 17.64 -23.02
N GLY A 72 19.11 18.28 -22.56
CA GLY A 72 19.13 19.71 -22.23
C GLY A 72 20.35 20.05 -21.38
N ASN A 73 20.59 21.35 -21.20
CA ASN A 73 21.67 21.85 -20.35
C ASN A 73 21.33 21.66 -18.86
N SER A 74 22.32 21.88 -17.98
CA SER A 74 22.18 21.76 -16.52
C SER A 74 21.00 22.54 -15.95
N ASP A 75 20.66 23.68 -16.57
CA ASP A 75 19.69 24.63 -16.04
C ASP A 75 18.25 24.11 -16.12
N GLU A 76 17.91 23.35 -17.17
CA GLU A 76 16.59 22.73 -17.33
C GLU A 76 16.43 21.48 -16.46
N ARG A 77 17.53 20.75 -16.24
CA ARG A 77 17.55 19.53 -15.43
C ARG A 77 17.52 19.83 -13.93
N SER A 78 18.13 20.94 -13.50
CA SER A 78 18.31 21.28 -12.09
C SER A 78 17.00 21.31 -11.29
N PRO A 79 15.90 21.94 -11.75
CA PRO A 79 14.61 21.90 -11.06
C PRO A 79 14.05 20.48 -10.90
N VAL A 80 14.21 19.63 -11.91
CA VAL A 80 13.72 18.25 -11.90
C VAL A 80 14.50 17.40 -10.90
N TRP A 81 15.83 17.55 -10.87
CA TRP A 81 16.70 16.90 -9.87
C TRP A 81 16.35 17.30 -8.44
N ARG A 82 16.13 18.59 -8.19
CA ARG A 82 15.74 19.09 -6.87
C ARG A 82 14.39 18.53 -6.45
N SER A 83 13.43 18.45 -7.37
CA SER A 83 12.11 17.86 -7.12
C SER A 83 12.20 16.35 -6.86
N ALA A 84 13.03 15.63 -7.63
CA ALA A 84 13.26 14.21 -7.47
C ALA A 84 13.83 13.88 -6.09
N PHE A 85 14.93 14.54 -5.68
CA PHE A 85 15.52 14.34 -4.36
C PHE A 85 14.63 14.87 -3.23
N GLY A 86 13.93 15.98 -3.46
CA GLY A 86 12.96 16.55 -2.53
C GLY A 86 11.79 15.62 -2.24
N LEU A 87 11.51 14.63 -3.09
CA LEU A 87 10.53 13.57 -2.85
C LEU A 87 11.17 12.27 -2.35
N LEU A 88 12.30 11.86 -2.94
CA LEU A 88 12.97 10.60 -2.59
C LEU A 88 13.41 10.56 -1.13
N VAL A 89 14.04 11.63 -0.64
CA VAL A 89 14.59 11.65 0.72
C VAL A 89 13.48 11.60 1.77
N PRO A 90 12.51 12.54 1.81
CA PRO A 90 11.44 12.48 2.81
C PRO A 90 10.49 11.29 2.58
N GLY A 91 10.23 10.89 1.32
CA GLY A 91 9.45 9.70 1.02
C GLY A 91 10.10 8.43 1.56
N GLY A 92 11.43 8.32 1.43
CA GLY A 92 12.24 7.24 1.98
C GLY A 92 12.21 7.18 3.51
N ILE A 93 12.38 8.33 4.17
CA ILE A 93 12.26 8.44 5.62
C ILE A 93 10.86 8.02 6.06
N LEU A 94 9.82 8.56 5.42
CA LEU A 94 8.43 8.24 5.77
C LEU A 94 8.14 6.74 5.60
N PHE A 95 8.53 6.15 4.47
CA PHE A 95 8.35 4.72 4.21
C PHE A 95 9.13 3.85 5.22
N GLY A 96 10.40 4.17 5.46
CA GLY A 96 11.29 3.42 6.34
C GLY A 96 10.83 3.46 7.78
N THR A 97 10.63 4.66 8.34
CA THR A 97 10.18 4.85 9.73
C THR A 97 8.86 4.13 10.00
N HIS A 98 7.87 4.26 9.10
CA HIS A 98 6.58 3.61 9.30
C HIS A 98 6.65 2.09 9.13
N THR A 99 7.54 1.59 8.27
CA THR A 99 7.79 0.14 8.16
C THR A 99 8.42 -0.40 9.45
N LEU A 100 9.39 0.31 10.01
CA LEU A 100 10.03 -0.06 11.27
C LEU A 100 9.01 -0.04 12.42
N LEU A 101 8.25 1.05 12.58
CA LEU A 101 7.23 1.17 13.64
C LEU A 101 6.16 0.08 13.54
N LEU A 102 5.69 -0.26 12.34
CA LEU A 102 4.78 -1.39 12.15
C LEU A 102 5.38 -2.70 12.66
N SER A 103 6.66 -2.94 12.39
CA SER A 103 7.35 -4.17 12.80
C SER A 103 7.72 -4.25 14.28
N SER A 104 8.07 -3.13 14.91
CA SER A 104 8.58 -3.13 16.29
C SER A 104 7.53 -2.77 17.34
N VAL A 105 6.54 -1.95 16.98
CA VAL A 105 5.59 -1.38 17.96
C VAL A 105 4.20 -2.03 17.88
N THR A 106 3.86 -2.67 16.76
CA THR A 106 2.50 -3.19 16.56
C THR A 106 2.40 -4.71 16.56
N ASN A 107 1.23 -5.23 16.93
CA ASN A 107 0.85 -6.64 16.84
C ASN A 107 0.44 -7.06 15.41
N GLN A 108 1.09 -6.54 14.36
CA GLN A 108 0.73 -6.81 12.96
C GLN A 108 0.85 -8.29 12.56
N ALA A 109 1.70 -9.06 13.24
CA ALA A 109 1.85 -10.50 13.00
C ALA A 109 0.59 -11.28 13.43
N ALA A 110 -0.03 -10.90 14.55
CA ALA A 110 -1.26 -11.52 15.05
C ALA A 110 -2.49 -11.09 14.25
N PHE A 111 -2.55 -9.83 13.82
CA PHE A 111 -3.68 -9.29 13.04
C PHE A 111 -3.18 -8.65 11.72
N PRO A 112 -2.99 -9.46 10.66
CA PRO A 112 -2.39 -9.01 9.40
C PRO A 112 -3.38 -8.32 8.45
N LEU A 113 -4.66 -8.22 8.82
CA LEU A 113 -5.73 -7.76 7.94
C LEU A 113 -5.44 -6.39 7.31
N ILE A 114 -5.04 -5.42 8.12
CA ILE A 114 -4.74 -4.05 7.66
C ILE A 114 -3.56 -4.04 6.68
N GLY A 115 -2.51 -4.80 7.00
CA GLY A 115 -1.35 -4.91 6.13
C GLY A 115 -1.68 -5.50 4.76
N ARG A 116 -2.54 -6.52 4.70
CA ARG A 116 -3.02 -7.11 3.43
C ARG A 116 -3.86 -6.12 2.63
N MET A 117 -4.75 -5.38 3.30
CA MET A 117 -5.58 -4.36 2.65
C MET A 117 -4.74 -3.27 2.00
N PHE A 118 -3.78 -2.68 2.72
CA PHE A 118 -2.92 -1.63 2.18
C PHE A 118 -1.92 -2.14 1.13
N ALA A 119 -1.49 -3.41 1.23
CA ALA A 119 -0.71 -4.03 0.15
C ALA A 119 -1.53 -4.12 -1.14
N GLY A 120 -2.79 -4.52 -1.06
CA GLY A 120 -3.72 -4.52 -2.20
C GLY A 120 -3.98 -3.11 -2.75
N LEU A 121 -4.20 -2.13 -1.86
CA LEU A 121 -4.39 -0.73 -2.28
C LEU A 121 -3.16 -0.20 -3.02
N SER A 122 -1.96 -0.40 -2.49
CA SER A 122 -0.73 0.05 -3.14
C SER A 122 -0.50 -0.63 -4.49
N LEU A 123 -0.81 -1.93 -4.60
CA LEU A 123 -0.76 -2.67 -5.86
C LEU A 123 -1.73 -2.11 -6.90
N ILE A 124 -2.98 -1.79 -6.50
CA ILE A 124 -3.96 -1.17 -7.39
C ILE A 124 -3.48 0.21 -7.85
N MET A 125 -2.95 1.02 -6.94
CA MET A 125 -2.45 2.36 -7.25
C MET A 125 -1.28 2.33 -8.23
N SER A 126 -0.26 1.48 -7.97
CA SER A 126 0.90 1.35 -8.86
C SER A 126 0.50 0.77 -10.22
N GLY A 127 -0.39 -0.23 -10.22
CA GLY A 127 -0.94 -0.83 -11.44
C GLY A 127 -1.72 0.16 -12.28
N LEU A 128 -2.63 0.94 -11.68
CA LEU A 128 -3.43 1.93 -12.39
C LEU A 128 -2.56 2.99 -13.06
N VAL A 129 -1.57 3.53 -12.34
CA VAL A 129 -0.63 4.51 -12.90
C VAL A 129 0.20 3.88 -14.03
N GLY A 130 0.73 2.67 -13.81
CA GLY A 130 1.49 1.93 -14.81
C GLY A 130 0.69 1.64 -16.08
N SER A 131 -0.57 1.21 -15.95
CA SER A 131 -1.47 0.95 -17.08
C SER A 131 -1.81 2.21 -17.86
N ILE A 132 -2.13 3.32 -17.17
CA ILE A 132 -2.38 4.60 -17.85
C ILE A 132 -1.11 5.05 -18.60
N ALA A 133 0.05 5.01 -17.96
CA ALA A 133 1.32 5.35 -18.60
C ALA A 133 1.60 4.46 -19.82
N MET A 134 1.33 3.16 -19.74
CA MET A 134 1.49 2.22 -20.85
C MET A 134 0.55 2.54 -22.02
N ILE A 135 -0.73 2.81 -21.74
CA ILE A 135 -1.71 3.20 -22.76
C ILE A 135 -1.24 4.47 -23.48
N VAL A 136 -0.78 5.48 -22.75
CA VAL A 136 -0.23 6.71 -23.32
C VAL A 136 1.05 6.41 -24.13
N ALA A 137 1.95 5.55 -23.63
CA ALA A 137 3.17 5.17 -24.35
C ALA A 137 2.85 4.51 -25.70
N CYS A 138 1.88 3.59 -25.72
CA CYS A 138 1.43 2.95 -26.95
C CYS A 138 0.85 3.97 -27.95
N GLN A 139 0.05 4.94 -27.49
CA GLN A 139 -0.45 6.01 -28.36
C GLN A 139 0.70 6.85 -28.96
N MET A 140 1.73 7.15 -28.15
CA MET A 140 2.88 7.93 -28.60
C MET A 140 3.78 7.20 -29.59
N LEU A 141 3.85 5.85 -29.52
CA LEU A 141 4.60 5.06 -30.50
C LEU A 141 4.05 5.18 -31.92
N PHE A 142 2.73 5.34 -32.06
CA PHE A 142 2.08 5.47 -33.37
C PHE A 142 1.88 6.93 -33.81
N ALA A 143 2.04 7.89 -32.90
CA ALA A 143 1.98 9.31 -33.23
C ALA A 143 3.30 9.78 -33.87
N LYS A 144 3.27 10.21 -35.15
CA LYS A 144 4.44 10.77 -35.84
C LYS A 144 4.99 11.99 -35.07
N GLY A 145 6.30 11.98 -34.79
CA GLY A 145 7.00 13.10 -34.15
C GLY A 145 6.88 13.20 -32.62
N SER A 146 6.27 12.21 -31.95
CA SER A 146 5.92 12.28 -30.53
C SER A 146 7.06 11.91 -29.54
N SER A 147 8.27 11.62 -30.00
CA SER A 147 9.38 11.08 -29.18
C SER A 147 10.23 12.12 -28.43
N GLY A 148 9.73 13.35 -28.28
CA GLY A 148 10.36 14.42 -27.50
C GLY A 148 10.32 14.19 -25.99
N ASP A 149 10.38 15.27 -25.20
CA ASP A 149 10.47 15.18 -23.74
C ASP A 149 9.25 14.50 -23.10
N ALA A 150 8.06 14.71 -23.66
CA ALA A 150 6.84 14.02 -23.24
C ALA A 150 6.98 12.49 -23.35
N GLY A 151 7.61 11.99 -24.42
CA GLY A 151 7.83 10.56 -24.60
C GLY A 151 8.74 9.98 -23.53
N ARG A 152 9.78 10.72 -23.14
CA ARG A 152 10.72 10.31 -22.07
C ARG A 152 10.04 10.27 -20.71
N ALA A 153 9.19 11.25 -20.41
CA ALA A 153 8.39 11.24 -19.19
C ALA A 153 7.48 10.01 -19.14
N VAL A 154 6.74 9.74 -20.22
CA VAL A 154 5.83 8.58 -20.28
C VAL A 154 6.59 7.27 -20.12
N TRP A 155 7.72 7.08 -20.81
CA TRP A 155 8.55 5.87 -20.65
C TRP A 155 9.18 5.74 -19.26
N SER A 156 9.53 6.85 -18.60
CA SER A 156 10.00 6.85 -17.22
C SER A 156 8.90 6.40 -16.26
N ALA A 157 7.66 6.86 -16.49
CA ALA A 157 6.50 6.44 -15.70
C ALA A 157 6.21 4.94 -15.90
N VAL A 158 6.24 4.45 -17.15
CA VAL A 158 6.11 3.02 -17.46
C VAL A 158 7.17 2.21 -16.72
N LEU A 159 8.46 2.59 -16.86
CA LEU A 159 9.57 1.88 -16.23
C LEU A 159 9.37 1.79 -14.71
N VAL A 160 9.11 2.92 -14.05
CA VAL A 160 9.05 2.96 -12.58
C VAL A 160 7.80 2.29 -12.04
N TYR A 161 6.61 2.65 -12.54
CA TYR A 161 5.36 2.17 -11.97
C TYR A 161 5.03 0.73 -12.39
N LEU A 162 5.38 0.30 -13.60
CA LEU A 162 5.13 -1.08 -14.01
C LEU A 162 6.10 -2.05 -13.31
N SER A 163 7.36 -1.66 -13.13
CA SER A 163 8.30 -2.45 -12.32
C SER A 163 7.85 -2.52 -10.85
N ALA A 164 7.42 -1.40 -10.27
CA ALA A 164 6.87 -1.38 -8.92
C ALA A 164 5.64 -2.28 -8.78
N TRP A 165 4.69 -2.19 -9.72
CA TRP A 165 3.51 -3.06 -9.77
C TRP A 165 3.89 -4.54 -9.88
N GLY A 166 4.83 -4.89 -10.77
CA GLY A 166 5.29 -6.27 -10.92
C GLY A 166 5.93 -6.82 -9.64
N VAL A 167 6.83 -6.06 -9.01
CA VAL A 167 7.47 -6.45 -7.73
C VAL A 167 6.42 -6.60 -6.63
N GLN A 168 5.50 -5.64 -6.51
CA GLN A 168 4.41 -5.71 -5.53
C GLN A 168 3.49 -6.90 -5.79
N GLY A 169 3.20 -7.22 -7.04
CA GLY A 169 2.37 -8.36 -7.43
C GLY A 169 3.00 -9.69 -7.03
N VAL A 170 4.28 -9.88 -7.33
CA VAL A 170 5.04 -11.07 -6.89
C VAL A 170 5.03 -11.20 -5.37
N MET A 171 5.32 -10.10 -4.66
CA MET A 171 5.32 -10.08 -3.18
C MET A 171 3.93 -10.29 -2.58
N PHE A 172 2.88 -9.84 -3.28
CA PHE A 172 1.50 -10.05 -2.86
C PHE A 172 1.12 -11.52 -3.02
N VAL A 173 1.41 -12.12 -4.17
CA VAL A 173 1.15 -13.54 -4.44
C VAL A 173 1.94 -14.43 -3.49
N SER A 174 3.24 -14.19 -3.29
CA SER A 174 4.07 -15.03 -2.41
C SER A 174 3.63 -15.01 -0.94
N ARG A 175 2.96 -13.95 -0.49
CA ARG A 175 2.40 -13.85 0.87
C ARG A 175 1.02 -14.47 1.03
N HIS A 176 0.33 -14.79 -0.07
CA HIS A 176 -1.03 -15.32 -0.06
C HIS A 176 -1.16 -16.70 -0.73
N ALA A 177 -0.12 -17.15 -1.43
CA ALA A 177 -0.06 -18.51 -1.95
C ALA A 177 -0.14 -19.49 -0.76
N PRO A 178 -1.03 -20.51 -0.82
CA PRO A 178 -0.99 -21.58 0.15
C PRO A 178 0.39 -22.25 0.10
N PRO A 179 0.91 -22.76 1.23
CA PRO A 179 2.15 -23.52 1.22
C PRO A 179 2.04 -24.66 0.19
N ASP A 180 3.05 -24.83 -0.66
CA ASP A 180 3.07 -25.93 -1.62
C ASP A 180 2.86 -27.26 -0.86
N GLY A 181 1.76 -27.95 -1.15
CA GLY A 181 1.36 -29.19 -0.47
C GLY A 181 0.31 -29.04 0.64
N ALA A 182 -0.18 -27.83 0.94
CA ALA A 182 -1.36 -27.67 1.78
C ALA A 182 -2.59 -28.19 1.02
N ALA A 183 -3.11 -29.34 1.46
CA ALA A 183 -4.37 -29.88 0.95
C ALA A 183 -5.46 -28.78 1.04
N PRO A 184 -6.35 -28.67 0.03
CA PRO A 184 -7.43 -27.69 0.07
C PRO A 184 -8.17 -27.84 1.41
N PRO A 185 -8.53 -26.73 2.08
CA PRO A 185 -9.23 -26.78 3.36
C PRO A 185 -10.46 -27.66 3.17
N GLN A 186 -10.51 -28.79 3.86
CA GLN A 186 -11.63 -29.71 3.77
C GLN A 186 -12.88 -28.94 4.18
N ALA A 187 -13.71 -28.61 3.20
CA ALA A 187 -15.01 -27.98 3.40
C ALA A 187 -15.90 -28.98 4.15
N GLY A 188 -15.87 -28.95 5.47
CA GLY A 188 -16.70 -29.84 6.30
C GLY A 188 -16.09 -30.30 7.62
N GLY A 189 -14.79 -30.10 7.84
CA GLY A 189 -14.19 -30.39 9.14
C GLY A 189 -14.48 -29.25 10.12
N MET A 190 -15.60 -29.32 10.85
CA MET A 190 -15.65 -28.70 12.17
C MET A 190 -14.52 -29.35 12.98
N VAL A 191 -13.34 -28.74 12.95
CA VAL A 191 -12.26 -29.07 13.88
C VAL A 191 -12.86 -28.75 15.24
N ALA A 192 -13.33 -29.78 15.93
CA ALA A 192 -13.74 -29.68 17.31
C ALA A 192 -12.56 -29.00 18.02
N GLY A 193 -12.78 -27.76 18.46
CA GLY A 193 -11.81 -27.08 19.29
C GLY A 193 -11.45 -28.01 20.46
N PRO A 194 -10.21 -27.96 20.97
CA PRO A 194 -9.88 -28.69 22.19
C PRO A 194 -10.97 -28.42 23.23
N PRO A 195 -11.46 -29.45 23.94
CA PRO A 195 -12.58 -29.31 24.87
C PRO A 195 -12.27 -28.12 25.78
N VAL A 196 -13.11 -27.09 25.69
CA VAL A 196 -13.00 -25.91 26.54
C VAL A 196 -13.07 -26.44 27.97
N ALA A 197 -11.97 -26.31 28.71
CA ALA A 197 -11.94 -26.70 30.09
C ALA A 197 -13.11 -26.01 30.80
N PRO A 198 -13.91 -26.74 31.61
CA PRO A 198 -15.04 -26.15 32.30
C PRO A 198 -14.55 -24.92 33.06
N ALA A 199 -15.29 -23.81 32.90
CA ALA A 199 -14.98 -22.57 33.57
C ALA A 199 -14.76 -22.85 35.08
N PRO A 200 -13.70 -22.29 35.70
CA PRO A 200 -13.48 -22.45 37.12
C PRO A 200 -14.75 -22.03 37.86
N ALA A 201 -15.19 -22.88 38.80
CA ALA A 201 -16.40 -22.63 39.58
C ALA A 201 -16.33 -21.23 40.17
N VAL A 202 -17.34 -20.40 39.86
CA VAL A 202 -17.49 -19.09 40.50
C VAL A 202 -17.59 -19.35 42.00
N PRO A 203 -16.68 -18.80 42.83
CA PRO A 203 -16.79 -18.94 44.28
C PRO A 203 -18.15 -18.42 44.71
N GLU A 204 -18.92 -19.24 45.44
CA GLU A 204 -20.21 -18.82 45.96
C GLU A 204 -20.02 -17.48 46.71
N PRO A 205 -20.86 -16.47 46.43
CA PRO A 205 -20.83 -15.25 47.22
C PRO A 205 -21.08 -15.64 48.67
N MET A 206 -20.11 -15.33 49.55
CA MET A 206 -20.24 -15.52 51.00
C MET A 206 -21.55 -14.88 51.43
N ARG A 207 -22.53 -15.72 51.81
CA ARG A 207 -23.76 -15.25 52.43
C ARG A 207 -23.36 -14.57 53.73
N GLN A 208 -23.42 -13.24 53.75
CA GLN A 208 -23.30 -12.50 54.99
C GLN A 208 -24.45 -12.94 55.92
N PRO A 209 -24.17 -13.29 57.18
CA PRO A 209 -25.20 -13.57 58.16
C PRO A 209 -26.04 -12.31 58.36
N LEU A 210 -27.36 -12.45 58.24
CA LEU A 210 -28.31 -11.39 58.59
C LEU A 210 -28.21 -11.18 60.10
N SER A 211 -27.72 -10.00 60.49
CA SER A 211 -27.78 -9.47 61.85
C SER A 211 -29.11 -8.78 62.11
#